data_AF-A0AA95NGJ7-F1
#
_entry.id   AF-A0AA95NGJ7-F1
#
_cell.length_a   1.000
_cell.length_b   1.000
_cell.length_c   1.000
_cell.angle_alpha   90.00
_cell.angle_beta   90.00
_cell.angle_gamma   90.00
#
_symmetry.space_group_name_H-M   'P 1'
#
loop_
_entity.id
_entity.type
_entity.pdbx_description
1 polymer ?
#
loop_
_entity_poly.entity_id
_entity_poly.type
_entity_poly.pdbx_seq_one_letter_code
_entity_poly.pdbx_strand_id
1 'polypeptide(L)'
;MMTKYPKRLAALAALCAALACPAPAMAGYIWNETGLTGAGDGLATAQVTFDSSHNSLSQIHGMLSSSTAVNGDTIYQVDLYQIRIDSPGTFSAWTTLSSAFDTQLFLFDAAGMGVYSNDDDGVGLTSLLPAGDPNNLLAAGVYYLAIAFGGFSAADGANQSVFLPGAFTDLLTADPGSGALNGWMPGFAAGTESAYSYDIFLTGATNAAIPEPASLALVLLAGLGVYATRRRQPRQLKELQS
;
A
#
# COMPACT_ATOMS: atom_id res chain seq x y z
N MET A 1 -3.96 -36.51 60.01
CA MET A 1 -4.02 -37.17 58.69
C MET A 1 -4.14 -36.06 57.65
N MET A 2 -3.02 -35.71 57.01
CA MET A 2 -2.86 -34.49 56.20
C MET A 2 -3.16 -34.80 54.73
N THR A 3 -4.23 -34.21 54.18
CA THR A 3 -4.56 -34.27 52.75
C THR A 3 -3.77 -33.21 51.98
N LYS A 4 -2.87 -33.66 51.10
CA LYS A 4 -2.04 -32.84 50.23
C LYS A 4 -2.86 -32.35 49.02
N TYR A 5 -2.95 -31.04 48.82
CA TYR A 5 -3.35 -30.44 47.55
C TYR A 5 -2.22 -30.55 46.51
N PRO A 6 -2.46 -31.03 45.28
CA PRO A 6 -1.46 -30.98 44.23
C PRO A 6 -1.36 -29.57 43.63
N LYS A 7 -0.30 -28.85 44.04
CA LYS A 7 0.19 -27.61 43.40
C LYS A 7 0.78 -27.92 42.02
N ARG A 8 -0.04 -28.03 40.98
CA ARG A 8 0.44 -28.05 39.58
C ARG A 8 -0.57 -27.38 38.64
N LEU A 9 -0.74 -26.07 38.75
CA LEU A 9 -1.50 -25.29 37.76
C LEU A 9 -1.02 -23.83 37.60
N ALA A 10 0.17 -23.50 38.09
CA ALA A 10 0.71 -22.13 38.05
C ALA A 10 2.07 -22.05 37.33
N ALA A 11 2.16 -22.66 36.14
CA ALA A 11 3.38 -22.58 35.32
C ALA A 11 3.08 -22.43 33.82
N LEU A 12 2.06 -21.64 33.46
CA LEU A 12 1.75 -21.36 32.05
C LEU A 12 1.20 -19.95 31.80
N ALA A 13 1.64 -18.94 32.55
CA ALA A 13 1.21 -17.55 32.37
C ALA A 13 2.35 -16.52 32.51
N ALA A 14 3.61 -16.93 32.31
CA ALA A 14 4.78 -16.05 32.48
C ALA A 14 5.80 -16.19 31.35
N LEU A 15 5.32 -16.29 30.10
CA LEU A 15 6.18 -16.27 28.91
C LEU A 15 5.52 -15.53 27.74
N CYS A 16 4.91 -14.37 27.98
CA CYS A 16 4.49 -13.45 26.90
C CYS A 16 4.88 -11.98 27.16
N ALA A 17 5.61 -11.68 28.24
CA ALA A 17 6.11 -10.34 28.52
C ALA A 17 7.62 -10.22 28.21
N ALA A 18 8.07 -10.85 27.14
CA ALA A 18 9.44 -10.69 26.66
C ALA A 18 9.51 -9.39 25.84
N LEU A 19 10.00 -8.33 26.47
CA LEU A 19 10.75 -7.23 25.86
C LEU A 19 10.01 -6.43 24.77
N ALA A 20 9.07 -5.58 25.18
CA ALA A 20 8.84 -4.34 24.44
C ALA A 20 10.01 -3.38 24.74
N CYS A 21 11.15 -3.62 24.10
CA CYS A 21 12.17 -2.59 23.96
C CYS A 21 11.56 -1.51 23.06
N PRO A 22 11.61 -0.21 23.39
CA PRO A 22 11.24 0.82 22.43
C PRO A 22 12.14 0.63 21.20
N ALA A 23 11.55 0.19 20.09
CA ALA A 23 12.27 0.16 18.83
C ALA A 23 12.74 1.60 18.56
N PRO A 24 14.01 1.84 18.22
CA PRO A 24 14.41 3.15 17.75
C PRO A 24 13.49 3.50 16.58
N ALA A 25 13.00 4.74 16.52
CA ALA A 25 12.30 5.24 15.34
C ALA A 25 13.28 5.13 14.16
N MET A 26 13.17 4.06 13.38
CA MET A 26 13.94 3.89 12.16
C MET A 26 13.39 4.89 11.16
N ALA A 27 14.29 5.61 10.48
CA ALA A 27 13.89 6.39 9.32
C ALA A 27 13.20 5.45 8.32
N GLY A 28 12.12 5.92 7.70
CA GLY A 28 11.42 5.11 6.70
C GLY A 28 12.32 4.78 5.52
N TYR A 29 11.92 3.77 4.73
CA TYR A 29 12.57 3.45 3.47
C TYR A 29 12.04 4.34 2.34
N ILE A 30 12.89 4.48 1.32
CA ILE A 30 12.55 5.16 0.07
C ILE A 30 12.28 4.08 -0.97
N TRP A 31 11.06 4.06 -1.52
CA TRP A 31 10.76 3.27 -2.70
C TRP A 31 11.29 3.98 -3.94
N ASN A 32 12.04 3.27 -4.77
CA ASN A 32 12.41 3.76 -6.09
C ASN A 32 11.57 3.01 -7.11
N GLU A 33 10.83 3.74 -7.93
CA GLU A 33 10.09 3.21 -9.06
C GLU A 33 10.99 2.32 -9.93
N THR A 34 10.43 1.23 -10.44
CA THR A 34 11.14 0.31 -11.32
C THR A 34 10.24 -0.07 -12.49
N GLY A 35 10.85 -0.23 -13.66
CA GLY A 35 10.13 -0.52 -14.89
C GLY A 35 10.40 0.53 -15.97
N LEU A 36 10.22 0.14 -17.23
CA LEU A 36 10.38 1.06 -18.37
C LEU A 36 9.10 1.87 -18.64
N THR A 37 7.98 1.47 -18.05
CA THR A 37 6.64 2.03 -18.28
C THR A 37 6.04 2.58 -16.99
N GLY A 38 6.90 3.05 -16.07
CA GLY A 38 6.47 3.55 -14.77
C GLY A 38 5.98 2.48 -13.79
N ALA A 39 5.17 2.93 -12.83
CA ALA A 39 4.58 2.09 -11.79
C ALA A 39 3.28 1.37 -12.23
N GLY A 40 2.89 1.53 -13.50
CA GLY A 40 1.62 1.04 -14.04
C GLY A 40 0.45 1.94 -13.67
N ASP A 41 -0.66 1.82 -14.40
CA ASP A 41 -1.82 2.73 -14.30
C ASP A 41 -3.11 2.02 -13.79
N GLY A 42 -3.15 0.69 -13.79
CA GLY A 42 -4.27 -0.09 -13.26
C GLY A 42 -3.94 -0.88 -11.98
N LEU A 43 -4.97 -1.28 -11.22
CA LEU A 43 -4.81 -2.03 -9.96
C LEU A 43 -3.96 -3.30 -10.10
N ALA A 44 -4.07 -3.98 -11.24
CA ALA A 44 -3.35 -5.22 -11.53
C ALA A 44 -1.88 -5.00 -11.94
N THR A 45 -1.54 -3.79 -12.39
CA THR A 45 -0.20 -3.40 -12.83
C THR A 45 0.52 -2.51 -11.83
N ALA A 46 -0.18 -2.08 -10.77
CA ALA A 46 0.35 -1.22 -9.73
C ALA A 46 1.62 -1.80 -9.11
N GLN A 47 2.63 -0.96 -8.94
CA GLN A 47 3.89 -1.37 -8.38
C GLN A 47 3.77 -1.58 -6.87
N VAL A 48 4.15 -2.76 -6.39
CA VAL A 48 4.05 -3.12 -4.97
C VAL A 48 5.26 -2.57 -4.21
N THR A 49 5.04 -1.62 -3.31
CA THR A 49 6.10 -1.05 -2.47
C THR A 49 6.56 -2.04 -1.41
N PHE A 50 7.87 -2.28 -1.33
CA PHE A 50 8.44 -3.24 -0.39
C PHE A 50 9.93 -2.99 -0.08
N ASP A 51 10.29 -3.06 1.20
CA ASP A 51 11.68 -3.21 1.64
C ASP A 51 11.83 -4.35 2.66
N SER A 52 12.91 -5.12 2.54
CA SER A 52 13.17 -6.31 3.35
C SER A 52 13.39 -6.05 4.84
N SER A 53 13.65 -4.81 5.25
CA SER A 53 13.95 -4.45 6.64
C SER A 53 12.74 -3.96 7.47
N HIS A 54 11.53 -3.96 6.87
CA HIS A 54 10.24 -3.66 7.52
C HIS A 54 10.21 -2.30 8.25
N ASN A 55 10.46 -1.24 7.50
CA ASN A 55 10.34 0.15 7.98
C ASN A 55 8.99 0.78 7.55
N SER A 56 8.74 2.00 8.00
CA SER A 56 7.75 2.87 7.39
C SER A 56 8.16 3.23 5.96
N LEU A 57 7.20 3.41 5.07
CA LEU A 57 7.44 4.00 3.74
C LEU A 57 7.45 5.52 3.94
N SER A 58 8.60 6.16 3.78
CA SER A 58 8.73 7.62 3.97
C SER A 58 8.74 8.40 2.68
N GLN A 59 9.10 7.78 1.56
CA GLN A 59 9.20 8.45 0.27
C GLN A 59 9.06 7.46 -0.88
N ILE A 60 8.48 7.93 -1.98
CA ILE A 60 8.48 7.28 -3.29
C ILE A 60 9.19 8.24 -4.26
N HIS A 61 10.21 7.75 -4.94
CA HIS A 61 10.88 8.43 -6.04
C HIS A 61 10.48 7.75 -7.34
N GLY A 62 9.91 8.51 -8.29
CA GLY A 62 9.44 7.97 -9.56
C GLY A 62 9.57 8.94 -10.72
N MET A 63 9.08 8.52 -11.89
CA MET A 63 9.19 9.32 -13.11
C MET A 63 8.00 9.14 -14.03
N LEU A 64 7.22 10.21 -14.21
CA LEU A 64 6.15 10.26 -15.19
C LEU A 64 6.75 10.37 -16.58
N SER A 65 6.68 9.28 -17.34
CA SER A 65 7.01 9.27 -18.76
C SER A 65 5.79 9.69 -19.57
N SER A 66 6.00 10.40 -20.68
CA SER A 66 4.93 10.65 -21.65
C SER A 66 5.16 9.86 -22.93
N SER A 67 4.06 9.56 -23.61
CA SER A 67 4.08 8.97 -24.94
C SER A 67 3.11 9.72 -25.83
N THR A 68 3.40 9.76 -27.13
CA THR A 68 2.51 10.37 -28.11
C THR A 68 1.33 9.44 -28.38
N ALA A 69 0.13 9.88 -28.01
CA ALA A 69 -1.09 9.13 -28.28
C ALA A 69 -1.36 9.05 -29.80
N VAL A 70 -2.10 8.01 -30.22
CA VAL A 70 -2.65 7.97 -31.58
C VAL A 70 -3.54 9.19 -31.73
N ASN A 71 -3.18 10.11 -32.66
CA ASN A 71 -3.74 11.46 -32.93
C ASN A 71 -2.83 12.65 -32.58
N GLY A 72 -1.62 12.42 -32.06
CA GLY A 72 -0.53 13.40 -32.07
C GLY A 72 -0.38 14.25 -30.81
N ASP A 73 -1.27 14.12 -29.83
CA ASP A 73 -1.09 14.75 -28.52
C ASP A 73 -0.27 13.83 -27.60
N THR A 74 0.77 14.40 -27.02
CA THR A 74 1.57 13.72 -26.00
C THR A 74 0.80 13.73 -24.68
N ILE A 75 0.77 12.59 -23.98
CA ILE A 75 0.07 12.43 -22.71
C ILE A 75 1.03 11.76 -21.72
N TYR A 76 1.06 12.27 -20.48
CA TYR A 76 1.79 11.62 -19.39
C TYR A 76 1.08 10.35 -18.93
N GLN A 77 1.86 9.33 -18.59
CA GLN A 77 1.32 8.16 -17.91
C GLN A 77 0.81 8.56 -16.52
N VAL A 78 0.10 7.62 -15.90
CA VAL A 78 -0.18 7.66 -14.46
C VAL A 78 0.63 6.56 -13.81
N ASP A 79 1.22 6.86 -12.66
CA ASP A 79 1.95 5.88 -11.86
C ASP A 79 1.12 5.51 -10.63
N LEU A 80 0.88 4.21 -10.45
CA LEU A 80 0.06 3.64 -9.39
C LEU A 80 0.88 2.73 -8.49
N TYR A 81 0.92 3.04 -7.20
CA TYR A 81 1.65 2.30 -6.20
C TYR A 81 0.69 1.57 -5.26
N GLN A 82 0.88 0.28 -5.08
CA GLN A 82 0.27 -0.42 -3.96
C GLN A 82 1.08 -0.11 -2.70
N ILE A 83 0.42 0.46 -1.70
CA ILE A 83 0.97 0.81 -0.39
C ILE A 83 0.15 0.14 0.72
N ARG A 84 0.68 0.15 1.95
CA ARG A 84 -0.11 -0.17 3.14
C ARG A 84 -0.12 1.01 4.09
N ILE A 85 -1.31 1.41 4.51
CA ILE A 85 -1.50 2.39 5.59
C ILE A 85 -1.57 1.61 6.90
N ASP A 86 -0.66 1.87 7.83
CA ASP A 86 -0.63 1.25 9.15
C ASP A 86 -1.14 2.18 10.27
N SER A 87 -1.03 3.49 10.04
CA SER A 87 -1.39 4.54 10.99
C SER A 87 -2.33 5.56 10.33
N PRO A 88 -3.62 5.21 10.13
CA PRO A 88 -4.58 6.06 9.41
C PRO A 88 -4.67 7.50 9.92
N GLY A 89 -4.66 7.68 11.24
CA GLY A 89 -4.75 9.02 11.86
C GLY A 89 -3.54 9.92 11.58
N THR A 90 -2.43 9.36 11.12
CA THR A 90 -1.22 10.11 10.75
C THR A 90 -0.85 9.91 9.29
N PHE A 91 -1.70 9.27 8.48
CA PHE A 91 -1.40 9.06 7.07
C PHE A 91 -1.42 10.38 6.33
N SER A 92 -0.34 10.70 5.62
CA SER A 92 -0.31 11.80 4.67
C SER A 92 0.53 11.42 3.46
N ALA A 93 0.26 12.05 2.33
CA ALA A 93 1.08 11.97 1.14
C ALA A 93 1.16 13.36 0.52
N TRP A 94 2.36 13.83 0.21
CA TRP A 94 2.53 15.13 -0.44
C TRP A 94 3.63 15.07 -1.48
N THR A 95 3.43 15.79 -2.57
CA THR A 95 4.46 15.96 -3.59
C THR A 95 5.31 17.19 -3.25
N THR A 96 6.59 17.17 -3.62
CA THR A 96 7.44 18.37 -3.53
C THR A 96 8.03 18.68 -4.89
N LEU A 97 8.14 19.97 -5.18
CA LEU A 97 8.67 20.45 -6.45
C LEU A 97 10.20 20.47 -6.46
N SER A 98 10.78 19.91 -7.51
CA SER A 98 12.07 20.39 -8.04
C SER A 98 11.89 21.49 -9.10
N SER A 99 10.66 21.69 -9.63
CA SER A 99 10.27 22.72 -10.62
C SER A 99 8.74 22.95 -10.64
N ALA A 100 8.20 23.92 -11.39
CA ALA A 100 6.78 24.31 -11.44
C ALA A 100 5.83 23.26 -12.09
N PHE A 101 5.93 22.02 -11.63
CA PHE A 101 5.17 20.88 -12.11
C PHE A 101 3.82 20.81 -11.40
N ASP A 102 2.78 20.52 -12.16
CA ASP A 102 1.40 20.38 -11.69
C ASP A 102 1.10 18.91 -11.43
N THR A 103 1.08 18.50 -10.16
CA THR A 103 0.81 17.11 -9.75
C THR A 103 -0.64 16.95 -9.35
N GLN A 104 -1.16 15.72 -9.47
CA GLN A 104 -2.38 15.30 -8.81
C GLN A 104 -2.18 13.96 -8.09
N LEU A 105 -2.60 13.87 -6.83
CA LEU A 105 -2.59 12.62 -6.06
C LEU A 105 -4.00 12.02 -5.96
N PHE A 106 -4.09 10.69 -6.05
CA PHE A 106 -5.31 9.93 -5.87
C PHE A 106 -5.07 8.75 -4.94
N LEU A 107 -5.99 8.49 -4.03
CA LEU A 107 -5.96 7.36 -3.11
C LEU A 107 -7.20 6.51 -3.33
N PHE A 108 -6.98 5.22 -3.53
CA PHE A 108 -8.01 4.20 -3.65
C PHE A 108 -7.85 3.14 -2.57
N ASP A 109 -8.96 2.56 -2.12
CA ASP A 109 -8.93 1.44 -1.19
C ASP A 109 -8.47 0.13 -1.87
N ALA A 110 -8.41 -0.96 -1.12
CA ALA A 110 -8.00 -2.27 -1.64
C ALA A 110 -8.91 -2.83 -2.76
N ALA A 111 -10.15 -2.33 -2.88
CA ALA A 111 -11.07 -2.70 -3.95
C ALA A 111 -10.99 -1.75 -5.17
N GLY A 112 -10.16 -0.71 -5.09
CA GLY A 112 -10.03 0.32 -6.12
C GLY A 112 -11.09 1.41 -6.04
N MET A 113 -11.89 1.48 -4.96
CA MET A 113 -12.84 2.57 -4.77
C MET A 113 -12.08 3.83 -4.36
N GLY A 114 -12.52 5.01 -4.83
CA GLY A 114 -11.92 6.27 -4.43
C GLY A 114 -11.99 6.49 -2.92
N VAL A 115 -10.97 7.14 -2.37
CA VAL A 115 -10.93 7.59 -0.98
C VAL A 115 -10.73 9.09 -0.95
N TYR A 116 -9.59 9.55 -1.46
CA TYR A 116 -9.25 10.96 -1.56
C TYR A 116 -8.55 11.28 -2.87
N SER A 117 -8.76 12.48 -3.41
CA SER A 117 -7.87 13.05 -4.42
C SER A 117 -7.66 14.53 -4.17
N ASN A 118 -6.49 15.04 -4.56
CA ASN A 118 -6.17 16.46 -4.48
C ASN A 118 -5.19 16.84 -5.59
N ASP A 119 -5.44 17.98 -6.22
CA ASP A 119 -4.62 18.56 -7.28
C ASP A 119 -3.57 19.48 -6.65
N ASP A 120 -4.05 20.52 -5.96
CA ASP A 120 -3.23 21.57 -5.37
C ASP A 120 -3.30 21.58 -3.83
N ASP A 121 -2.17 21.86 -3.19
CA ASP A 121 -1.99 22.00 -1.73
C ASP A 121 -2.44 23.37 -1.20
N GLY A 122 -2.94 24.23 -2.08
CA GLY A 122 -3.38 25.59 -1.77
C GLY A 122 -2.27 26.63 -1.70
N VAL A 123 -1.01 26.25 -1.93
CA VAL A 123 0.15 27.14 -1.99
C VAL A 123 0.75 27.16 -3.40
N GLY A 124 0.80 26.02 -4.06
CA GLY A 124 1.33 25.85 -5.41
C GLY A 124 0.59 24.76 -6.18
N LEU A 125 1.29 24.19 -7.16
CA LEU A 125 0.78 23.12 -8.03
C LEU A 125 1.15 21.71 -7.53
N THR A 126 1.51 21.60 -6.25
CA THR A 126 1.80 20.33 -5.58
C THR A 126 0.56 19.80 -4.92
N SER A 127 0.40 18.49 -4.86
CA SER A 127 -0.75 17.86 -4.21
C SER A 127 -0.44 17.48 -2.77
N LEU A 128 -1.49 17.49 -1.95
CA LEU A 128 -1.47 17.06 -0.56
C LEU A 128 -2.71 16.22 -0.24
N LEU A 129 -2.47 14.99 0.20
CA LEU A 129 -3.42 14.21 1.00
C LEU A 129 -3.07 14.43 2.47
N PRO A 130 -3.82 15.26 3.21
CA PRO A 130 -3.42 15.72 4.55
C PRO A 130 -3.57 14.63 5.61
N ALA A 131 -2.78 14.75 6.67
CA ALA A 131 -2.92 13.93 7.86
C ALA A 131 -4.24 14.22 8.61
N GLY A 132 -4.69 13.22 9.38
CA GLY A 132 -5.82 13.37 10.29
C GLY A 132 -7.18 13.00 9.72
N ASP A 133 -7.22 12.25 8.61
CA ASP A 133 -8.40 11.65 7.98
C ASP A 133 -9.72 12.37 8.31
N PRO A 134 -10.02 13.48 7.61
CA PRO A 134 -11.06 14.42 8.04
C PRO A 134 -12.47 13.80 8.03
N ASN A 135 -12.68 12.74 7.24
CA ASN A 135 -13.97 12.07 7.11
C ASN A 135 -13.99 10.65 7.71
N ASN A 136 -12.92 10.24 8.41
CA ASN A 136 -12.78 8.90 8.99
C ASN A 136 -13.02 7.76 7.97
N LEU A 137 -12.47 7.92 6.75
CA LEU A 137 -12.57 6.97 5.64
C LEU A 137 -11.42 5.97 5.60
N LEU A 138 -10.30 6.27 6.28
CA LEU A 138 -9.10 5.45 6.31
C LEU A 138 -9.16 4.43 7.44
N ALA A 139 -9.02 3.16 7.06
CA ALA A 139 -8.67 2.06 7.95
C ALA A 139 -7.24 1.58 7.68
N ALA A 140 -6.61 0.90 8.65
CA ALA A 140 -5.33 0.24 8.39
C ALA A 140 -5.53 -0.88 7.35
N GLY A 141 -4.71 -0.88 6.29
CA GLY A 141 -4.96 -1.78 5.15
C GLY A 141 -4.14 -1.46 3.92
N VAL A 142 -4.42 -2.21 2.85
CA VAL A 142 -3.84 -1.98 1.51
C VAL A 142 -4.61 -0.87 0.82
N TYR A 143 -3.87 0.02 0.16
CA TYR A 143 -4.39 1.10 -0.67
C TYR A 143 -3.58 1.19 -1.95
N TYR A 144 -4.13 1.90 -2.93
CA TYR A 144 -3.43 2.30 -4.13
C TYR A 144 -3.27 3.81 -4.14
N LEU A 145 -2.03 4.28 -4.19
CA LEU A 145 -1.69 5.70 -4.29
C LEU A 145 -1.23 5.98 -5.71
N ALA A 146 -1.96 6.83 -6.42
CA ALA A 146 -1.62 7.26 -7.76
C ALA A 146 -1.04 8.67 -7.75
N ILE A 147 -0.16 8.92 -8.72
CA ILE A 147 0.28 10.26 -9.09
C ILE A 147 0.13 10.46 -10.60
N ALA A 148 -0.40 11.61 -10.98
CA ALA A 148 -0.52 12.04 -12.37
C ALA A 148 -0.12 13.52 -12.48
N PHE A 149 -0.16 14.01 -13.72
CA PHE A 149 -0.24 15.45 -13.96
C PHE A 149 -1.61 16.01 -13.53
N GLY A 150 -1.63 17.29 -13.20
CA GLY A 150 -2.84 18.04 -12.92
C GLY A 150 -3.87 17.95 -14.05
N GLY A 151 -5.14 17.89 -13.66
CA GLY A 151 -6.29 17.76 -14.56
C GLY A 151 -6.62 16.34 -15.01
N PHE A 152 -5.87 15.32 -14.60
CA PHE A 152 -6.28 13.93 -14.82
C PHE A 152 -7.56 13.62 -14.03
N SER A 153 -8.35 12.66 -14.53
CA SER A 153 -9.50 12.14 -13.78
C SER A 153 -9.46 10.63 -13.77
N ALA A 154 -9.48 10.05 -12.57
CA ALA A 154 -9.70 8.62 -12.39
C ALA A 154 -11.11 8.26 -12.84
N ALA A 155 -11.24 7.22 -13.67
CA ALA A 155 -12.51 6.80 -14.26
C ALA A 155 -12.87 5.36 -13.90
N ASP A 156 -14.16 5.12 -13.68
CA ASP A 156 -14.70 3.79 -13.42
C ASP A 156 -15.03 3.01 -14.72
N GLY A 157 -15.62 1.82 -14.56
CA GLY A 157 -16.01 0.97 -15.69
C GLY A 157 -17.11 1.54 -16.59
N ALA A 158 -17.82 2.57 -16.13
CA ALA A 158 -18.82 3.32 -16.89
C ALA A 158 -18.27 4.65 -17.43
N ASN A 159 -16.94 4.84 -17.34
CA ASN A 159 -16.24 6.06 -17.74
C ASN A 159 -16.77 7.32 -17.02
N GLN A 160 -17.20 7.15 -15.76
CA GLN A 160 -17.56 8.23 -14.84
C GLN A 160 -16.37 8.56 -13.94
N SER A 161 -16.27 9.82 -13.50
CA SER A 161 -15.26 10.21 -12.52
C SER A 161 -15.44 9.41 -11.22
N VAL A 162 -14.34 8.90 -10.67
CA VAL A 162 -14.33 8.18 -9.38
C VAL A 162 -14.51 9.16 -8.20
N PHE A 163 -14.14 10.43 -8.39
CA PHE A 163 -14.19 11.46 -7.35
C PHE A 163 -15.25 12.51 -7.66
N LEU A 164 -15.86 13.07 -6.62
CA LEU A 164 -16.80 14.19 -6.72
C LEU A 164 -16.10 15.42 -7.33
N PRO A 165 -16.81 16.27 -8.08
CA PRO A 165 -16.24 17.50 -8.61
C PRO A 165 -15.94 18.51 -7.49
N GLY A 166 -14.91 19.32 -7.67
CA GLY A 166 -14.55 20.43 -6.78
C GLY A 166 -13.49 21.35 -7.38
N ALA A 167 -12.98 22.27 -6.58
CA ALA A 167 -11.85 23.12 -6.95
C ALA A 167 -10.53 22.34 -6.87
N PHE A 168 -9.48 22.84 -7.53
CA PHE A 168 -8.15 22.21 -7.55
C PHE A 168 -7.57 22.00 -6.13
N THR A 169 -7.85 22.94 -5.22
CA THR A 169 -7.37 22.89 -3.83
C THR A 169 -8.23 22.04 -2.90
N ASP A 170 -9.34 21.46 -3.39
CA ASP A 170 -10.23 20.67 -2.54
C ASP A 170 -9.64 19.27 -2.32
N LEU A 171 -9.89 18.73 -1.12
CA LEU A 171 -9.72 17.30 -0.87
C LEU A 171 -11.01 16.60 -1.29
N LEU A 172 -11.02 16.06 -2.50
CA LEU A 172 -12.19 15.42 -3.09
C LEU A 172 -12.35 14.01 -2.51
N THR A 173 -13.59 13.60 -2.24
CA THR A 173 -13.92 12.22 -1.85
C THR A 173 -14.56 11.47 -3.01
N ALA A 174 -14.67 10.15 -2.88
CA ALA A 174 -15.34 9.33 -3.89
C ALA A 174 -16.75 9.82 -4.22
N ASP A 175 -17.11 9.73 -5.50
CA ASP A 175 -18.49 9.79 -5.95
C ASP A 175 -19.19 8.48 -5.54
N PRO A 176 -20.23 8.51 -4.68
CA PRO A 176 -20.96 7.31 -4.28
C PRO A 176 -21.65 6.58 -5.44
N GLY A 177 -21.84 7.24 -6.58
CA GLY A 177 -22.38 6.65 -7.81
C GLY A 177 -21.34 6.00 -8.72
N SER A 178 -20.05 6.19 -8.44
CA SER A 178 -18.95 5.62 -9.23
C SER A 178 -18.57 4.21 -8.79
N GLY A 179 -17.99 3.44 -9.71
CA GLY A 179 -17.33 2.17 -9.44
C GLY A 179 -15.84 2.30 -9.10
N ALA A 180 -15.16 1.15 -9.01
CA ALA A 180 -13.72 1.08 -8.82
C ALA A 180 -12.95 1.63 -10.03
N LEU A 181 -11.73 2.09 -9.80
CA LEU A 181 -10.78 2.52 -10.82
C LEU A 181 -10.67 1.47 -11.94
N ASN A 182 -10.98 1.89 -13.16
CA ASN A 182 -10.88 1.07 -14.37
C ASN A 182 -10.11 1.78 -15.50
N GLY A 183 -9.74 3.05 -15.33
CA GLY A 183 -8.91 3.78 -16.27
C GLY A 183 -8.73 5.25 -15.89
N TRP A 184 -8.15 6.01 -16.81
CA TRP A 184 -7.85 7.41 -16.64
C TRP A 184 -8.37 8.22 -17.82
N MET A 185 -9.05 9.31 -17.51
CA MET A 185 -9.37 10.36 -18.47
C MET A 185 -8.23 11.38 -18.43
N PRO A 186 -7.49 11.56 -19.54
CA PRO A 186 -6.41 12.52 -19.57
C PRO A 186 -6.96 13.95 -19.43
N GLY A 187 -6.25 14.77 -18.67
CA GLY A 187 -6.52 16.20 -18.55
C GLY A 187 -6.00 16.95 -19.77
N PHE A 188 -4.87 17.61 -19.58
CA PHE A 188 -4.23 18.41 -20.62
C PHE A 188 -3.17 17.61 -21.39
N ALA A 189 -2.91 18.01 -22.64
CA ALA A 189 -1.78 17.49 -23.38
C ALA A 189 -0.47 17.88 -22.67
N ALA A 190 0.45 16.93 -22.57
CA ALA A 190 1.75 17.05 -21.93
C ALA A 190 2.61 18.21 -22.45
N GLY A 191 2.39 18.65 -23.69
CA GLY A 191 3.20 19.67 -24.37
C GLY A 191 4.66 19.27 -24.65
N THR A 192 5.14 18.15 -24.09
CA THR A 192 6.49 17.60 -24.26
C THR A 192 6.52 16.09 -24.03
N GLU A 193 7.47 15.42 -24.69
CA GLU A 193 7.81 14.00 -24.50
C GLU A 193 8.83 13.79 -23.36
N SER A 194 9.25 14.87 -22.68
CA SER A 194 10.24 14.79 -21.62
C SER A 194 9.66 14.12 -20.39
N ALA A 195 10.36 13.13 -19.85
CA ALA A 195 9.97 12.51 -18.60
C ALA A 195 10.21 13.46 -17.41
N TYR A 196 9.39 13.31 -16.37
CA TYR A 196 9.44 14.16 -15.19
C TYR A 196 9.60 13.33 -13.92
N SER A 197 10.70 13.58 -13.20
CA SER A 197 10.95 12.98 -11.89
C SER A 197 10.08 13.62 -10.82
N TYR A 198 9.55 12.82 -9.92
CA TYR A 198 8.79 13.29 -8.76
C TYR A 198 9.23 12.59 -7.49
N ASP A 199 8.94 13.25 -6.37
CA ASP A 199 9.03 12.70 -5.03
C ASP A 199 7.66 12.82 -4.35
N ILE A 200 7.16 11.71 -3.80
CA ILE A 200 6.03 11.68 -2.89
C ILE A 200 6.58 11.36 -1.52
N PHE A 201 6.34 12.22 -0.53
CA PHE A 201 6.68 11.93 0.85
C PHE A 201 5.46 11.43 1.60
N LEU A 202 5.66 10.49 2.51
CA LEU A 202 4.57 9.80 3.19
C LEU A 202 4.81 9.70 4.70
N THR A 203 3.71 9.72 5.44
CA THR A 203 3.64 9.30 6.85
C THR A 203 2.55 8.25 7.02
N GLY A 204 2.62 7.44 8.08
CA GLY A 204 1.60 6.42 8.38
C GLY A 204 1.46 5.30 7.34
N ALA A 205 2.47 5.13 6.47
CA ALA A 205 2.55 4.08 5.47
C ALA A 205 3.72 3.12 5.74
N THR A 206 3.61 1.89 5.25
CA THR A 206 4.61 0.82 5.35
C THR A 206 4.55 -0.11 4.11
N ASN A 207 5.35 -1.17 4.12
CA ASN A 207 5.37 -2.22 3.10
C ASN A 207 3.97 -2.71 2.74
N ALA A 208 3.64 -2.67 1.44
CA ALA A 208 2.41 -3.25 0.92
C ALA A 208 2.37 -4.77 1.08
N ALA A 209 3.49 -5.42 0.76
CA ALA A 209 3.69 -6.85 0.95
C ALA A 209 4.18 -7.13 2.38
N ILE A 210 3.30 -7.55 3.28
CA ILE A 210 3.71 -8.14 4.55
C ILE A 210 3.81 -9.66 4.32
N PRO A 211 4.96 -10.31 4.58
CA PRO A 211 5.00 -11.77 4.69
C PRO A 211 4.07 -12.19 5.83
N GLU A 212 2.91 -12.79 5.53
CA GLU A 212 1.93 -13.08 6.56
C GLU A 212 2.52 -14.00 7.66
N PRO A 213 2.51 -13.58 8.95
CA PRO A 213 2.96 -14.42 10.05
C PRO A 213 2.16 -15.73 10.15
N ALA A 214 0.89 -15.71 9.71
CA ALA A 214 0.02 -16.88 9.69
C ALA A 214 0.52 -17.97 8.74
N SER A 215 1.16 -17.60 7.62
CA SER A 215 1.75 -18.56 6.68
C SER A 215 2.94 -19.28 7.32
N LEU A 216 3.78 -18.58 8.09
CA LEU A 216 4.87 -19.18 8.85
C LEU A 216 4.36 -20.06 9.99
N ALA A 217 3.34 -19.60 10.72
CA ALA A 217 2.72 -20.37 11.79
C ALA A 217 2.08 -21.66 11.26
N LEU A 218 1.39 -21.61 10.12
CA LEU A 218 0.79 -22.78 9.47
C LEU A 218 1.85 -23.75 8.93
N VAL A 219 2.95 -23.25 8.35
CA VAL A 219 4.08 -24.09 7.92
C VAL A 219 4.76 -24.77 9.11
N LEU A 220 4.97 -24.04 10.22
CA LEU A 220 5.53 -24.60 11.45
C LEU A 220 4.61 -25.66 12.08
N LEU A 221 3.30 -25.39 12.14
CA LEU A 221 2.30 -26.33 12.64
C LEU A 221 2.21 -27.59 11.74
N ALA A 222 2.26 -27.42 10.42
CA ALA A 222 2.28 -28.53 9.47
C ALA A 222 3.56 -29.38 9.61
N GLY A 223 4.72 -28.74 9.75
CA GLY A 223 6.00 -29.42 9.99
C GLY A 223 6.02 -30.24 11.28
N LEU A 224 5.48 -29.68 12.38
CA LEU A 224 5.33 -30.39 13.66
C LEU A 224 4.33 -31.56 13.55
N GLY A 225 3.24 -31.41 12.81
CA GLY A 225 2.27 -32.48 12.55
C GLY A 225 2.86 -33.67 11.79
N VAL A 226 3.63 -33.40 10.73
CA VAL A 226 4.35 -34.45 9.96
C VAL A 226 5.41 -35.16 10.80
N TYR A 227 6.13 -34.42 11.64
CA TYR A 227 7.12 -35.01 12.54
C TYR A 227 6.49 -35.90 13.62
N ALA A 228 5.37 -35.47 14.22
CA ALA A 228 4.65 -36.23 15.23
C ALA A 228 4.03 -37.52 14.68
N THR A 229 3.55 -37.50 13.43
CA THR A 229 2.97 -38.69 12.76
C THR A 229 4.04 -39.70 12.33
N ARG A 230 5.23 -39.24 11.90
CA ARG A 230 6.37 -40.13 11.60
C ARG A 230 6.89 -40.89 12.80
N ARG A 231 6.83 -40.30 14.01
CA ARG A 231 7.21 -41.00 15.27
C ARG A 231 6.20 -42.05 15.72
N ARG A 232 4.99 -42.07 15.16
CA ARG A 232 3.91 -42.98 15.55
C ARG A 232 3.76 -44.22 14.66
N GLN A 233 4.62 -44.43 13.67
CA GLN A 233 4.65 -45.72 12.97
C GLN A 233 5.44 -46.74 13.81
N PRO A 234 4.81 -47.72 14.48
CA PRO A 234 5.53 -48.83 15.07
C PRO A 234 6.21 -49.61 13.95
N ARG A 235 7.52 -49.88 14.10
CA ARG A 235 8.23 -50.90 13.31
C ARG A 235 7.51 -52.23 13.53
N GLN A 236 6.64 -52.64 12.62
CA GLN A 236 6.27 -54.04 12.50
C GLN A 236 7.49 -54.77 11.94
N LEU A 237 8.31 -55.28 12.86
CA LEU A 237 9.30 -56.31 12.58
C LEU A 237 8.55 -57.50 11.98
N LYS A 238 8.85 -57.82 10.72
CA LYS A 238 8.53 -59.11 10.11
C LYS A 238 9.30 -60.17 10.89
N GLU A 239 8.62 -60.86 11.79
CA GLU A 239 8.99 -62.22 12.19
C GLU A 239 7.84 -63.16 11.86
N LEU A 240 8.23 -64.39 11.52
CA LEU A 240 7.42 -65.59 11.29
C LEU A 240 6.93 -65.80 9.85
N GLN A 241 7.82 -66.37 9.03
CA GLN A 241 7.46 -67.54 8.24
C GLN A 241 8.38 -68.69 8.65
N SER A 242 7.77 -69.63 9.36
CA SER A 242 8.18 -71.03 9.51
C SER A 242 8.21 -71.75 8.18
#